data_AF-B0K5C7-F1
#
_entry.id   AF-B0K5C7-F1
#
_cell.length_a   1.000
_cell.length_b   1.000
_cell.length_c   1.000
_cell.angle_alpha   90.00
_cell.angle_beta   90.00
_cell.angle_gamma   90.00
#
_symmetry.space_group_name_H-M   'P 1'
#
loop_
_entity.id
_entity.type
_entity.pdbx_description
1 polymer ?
#
loop_
_entity_poly.entity_id
_entity_poly.type
_entity_poly.pdbx_seq_one_letter_code
_entity_poly.pdbx_strand_id
1 'polypeptide(L)'
;MPLIWILFLILLFPFLIFVFFIQAATFSFAKLGLSPQMAVFVFSLSLIGSVINIPISRKKFIIHEEEQQFFPFLFYYPPRVQEQIIAVNIGGAVIPVILSLYLLPRAPLLPTIIATIIVTIVAKALAKPVPGVGISLPAFIPPLVAAAAAILLSPSDAAPVAYISGVLGTLIGADLLNLPHFKDLNSHAISIGGAGIFDGIFLVGVVAALLA
;
A
#
# COMPACT_ATOMS: atom_id res chain seq x y z
N MET A 1 -37.90 4.11 -21.92
CA MET A 1 -37.81 5.21 -20.91
C MET A 1 -37.22 4.75 -19.57
N PRO A 2 -37.71 3.70 -18.87
CA PRO A 2 -37.11 3.30 -17.58
C PRO A 2 -35.68 2.75 -17.72
N LEU A 3 -35.36 2.09 -18.84
CA LEU A 3 -34.03 1.54 -19.10
C LEU A 3 -32.92 2.62 -19.20
N ILE A 4 -33.23 3.81 -19.71
CA ILE A 4 -32.29 4.94 -19.80
C ILE A 4 -31.93 5.46 -18.40
N TRP A 5 -32.92 5.55 -17.50
CA TRP A 5 -32.68 5.96 -16.12
C TRP A 5 -31.88 4.93 -15.33
N ILE A 6 -32.11 3.63 -15.56
CA ILE A 6 -31.32 2.56 -14.96
C ILE A 6 -29.87 2.60 -15.46
N LEU A 7 -29.65 2.75 -16.77
CA LEU A 7 -28.31 2.92 -17.35
C LEU A 7 -27.62 4.17 -16.80
N PHE A 8 -28.34 5.28 -16.70
CA PHE A 8 -27.84 6.51 -16.10
C PHE A 8 -27.44 6.32 -14.63
N LEU A 9 -28.26 5.63 -13.81
CA LEU A 9 -27.92 5.32 -12.42
C LEU A 9 -26.71 4.37 -12.31
N ILE A 10 -26.60 3.37 -13.18
CA ILE A 10 -25.45 2.46 -13.22
C ILE A 10 -24.15 3.20 -13.54
N LEU A 11 -24.19 4.22 -14.39
CA LEU A 11 -23.03 5.05 -14.73
C LEU A 11 -22.75 6.13 -13.67
N LEU A 12 -23.80 6.74 -13.13
CA LEU A 12 -23.70 7.82 -12.15
C LEU A 12 -23.21 7.32 -10.79
N PHE A 13 -23.66 6.14 -10.34
CA PHE A 13 -23.35 5.64 -9.00
C PHE A 13 -21.84 5.42 -8.77
N PRO A 14 -21.09 4.74 -9.66
CA PRO A 14 -19.63 4.64 -9.55
C PRO A 14 -18.94 6.00 -9.61
N PHE A 15 -19.45 6.92 -10.43
CA PHE A 15 -18.91 8.29 -10.52
C PHE A 15 -19.09 9.06 -9.20
N LEU A 16 -20.26 8.96 -8.56
CA LEU A 16 -20.52 9.58 -7.26
C LEU A 16 -19.65 8.99 -6.16
N ILE A 17 -19.48 7.66 -6.13
CA ILE A 17 -18.56 6.98 -5.20
C ILE A 17 -17.14 7.50 -5.43
N PHE A 18 -16.68 7.54 -6.68
CA PHE A 18 -15.36 8.03 -7.01
C PHE A 18 -15.16 9.48 -6.51
N VAL A 19 -16.09 10.39 -6.84
CA VAL A 19 -16.04 11.78 -6.39
C VAL A 19 -16.07 11.90 -4.86
N PHE A 20 -16.84 11.06 -4.17
CA PHE A 20 -16.85 10.99 -2.71
C PHE A 20 -15.48 10.58 -2.15
N PHE A 21 -14.86 9.52 -2.70
CA PHE A 21 -13.51 9.09 -2.29
C PHE A 21 -12.46 10.17 -2.53
N ILE A 22 -12.51 10.87 -3.67
CA ILE A 22 -11.60 11.99 -3.98
C ILE A 22 -11.73 13.11 -2.93
N GLN A 23 -12.96 13.47 -2.58
CA GLN A 23 -13.22 14.51 -1.58
C GLN A 23 -12.81 14.08 -0.18
N ALA A 24 -13.13 12.85 0.22
CA ALA A 24 -12.73 12.29 1.51
C ALA A 24 -11.20 12.30 1.65
N ALA A 25 -10.48 11.83 0.62
CA ALA A 25 -9.02 11.86 0.60
C ALA A 25 -8.45 13.26 0.75
N THR A 26 -8.95 14.20 -0.06
CA THR A 26 -8.47 15.59 -0.08
C THR A 26 -8.73 16.27 1.25
N PHE A 27 -9.92 16.08 1.81
CA PHE A 27 -10.27 16.59 3.13
C PHE A 27 -9.38 15.99 4.22
N SER A 28 -9.10 14.69 4.13
CA SER A 28 -8.23 14.01 5.08
C SER A 28 -6.81 14.59 5.08
N PHE A 29 -6.20 14.75 3.91
CA PHE A 29 -4.87 15.36 3.83
C PHE A 29 -4.86 16.82 4.28
N ALA A 30 -5.90 17.60 3.99
CA ALA A 30 -6.00 18.97 4.48
C ALA A 30 -6.05 19.03 6.02
N LYS A 31 -6.81 18.11 6.63
CA LYS A 31 -6.90 17.95 8.09
C LYS A 31 -5.58 17.54 8.74
N LEU A 32 -4.69 16.83 8.03
CA LEU A 32 -3.33 16.54 8.49
C LEU A 32 -2.38 17.75 8.47
N GLY A 33 -2.89 18.95 8.20
CA GLY A 33 -2.12 20.19 8.23
C GLY A 33 -1.50 20.57 6.88
N LEU A 34 -2.00 19.99 5.79
CA LEU A 34 -1.65 20.42 4.44
C LEU A 34 -2.59 21.54 4.00
N SER A 35 -2.11 22.46 3.17
CA SER A 35 -3.01 23.38 2.47
C SER A 35 -3.92 22.57 1.53
N PRO A 36 -5.14 23.06 1.23
CA PRO A 36 -6.04 22.38 0.31
C PRO A 36 -5.40 22.07 -1.05
N GLN A 37 -4.57 22.97 -1.57
CA GLN A 37 -3.86 22.78 -2.83
C GLN A 37 -2.82 21.65 -2.72
N MET A 38 -2.06 21.59 -1.63
CA MET A 38 -1.10 20.50 -1.39
C MET A 38 -1.82 19.17 -1.19
N ALA A 39 -2.96 19.15 -0.50
CA ALA A 39 -3.77 17.95 -0.31
C ALA A 39 -4.24 17.37 -1.65
N VAL A 40 -4.80 18.21 -2.53
CA VAL A 40 -5.20 17.81 -3.90
C VAL A 40 -4.00 17.30 -4.69
N PHE A 41 -2.86 18.00 -4.61
CA PHE A 41 -1.65 17.64 -5.35
C PHE A 41 -1.07 16.30 -4.90
N VAL A 42 -0.88 16.10 -3.58
CA VAL A 42 -0.37 14.86 -3.00
C VAL A 42 -1.32 13.71 -3.33
N PHE A 43 -2.63 13.90 -3.19
CA PHE A 43 -3.58 12.86 -3.52
C PHE A 43 -3.57 12.49 -5.01
N SER A 44 -3.54 13.48 -5.90
CA SER A 44 -3.45 13.25 -7.35
C SER A 44 -2.16 12.52 -7.73
N LEU A 45 -1.02 12.93 -7.13
CA LEU A 45 0.25 12.25 -7.30
C LEU A 45 0.22 10.83 -6.74
N SER A 46 -0.44 10.59 -5.61
CA SER A 46 -0.58 9.24 -5.05
C SER A 46 -1.39 8.33 -5.97
N LEU A 47 -2.49 8.83 -6.55
CA LEU A 47 -3.30 8.07 -7.52
C LEU A 47 -2.50 7.77 -8.79
N ILE A 48 -1.91 8.78 -9.42
CA ILE A 48 -1.12 8.60 -10.66
C ILE A 48 0.13 7.76 -10.38
N GLY A 49 0.79 7.99 -9.25
CA GLY A 49 1.97 7.24 -8.82
C GLY A 49 1.66 5.80 -8.45
N SER A 50 0.41 5.46 -8.08
CA SER A 50 0.03 4.09 -7.69
C SER A 50 0.18 3.09 -8.84
N VAL A 51 0.07 3.54 -10.09
CA VAL A 51 0.29 2.68 -11.27
C VAL A 51 1.76 2.61 -11.70
N ILE A 52 2.64 3.40 -11.08
CA ILE A 52 4.05 3.49 -11.42
C ILE A 52 4.89 2.69 -10.42
N ASN A 53 5.60 1.69 -10.92
CA ASN A 53 6.48 0.83 -10.12
C ASN A 53 7.92 0.99 -10.61
N ILE A 54 8.81 1.43 -9.71
CA ILE A 54 10.24 1.62 -10.01
C ILE A 54 10.99 0.33 -9.66
N PRO A 55 11.58 -0.40 -10.62
CA PRO A 55 12.32 -1.62 -10.32
C PRO A 55 13.60 -1.29 -9.54
N ILE A 56 13.78 -1.93 -8.39
CA ILE A 56 14.98 -1.80 -7.54
C ILE A 56 15.86 -3.05 -7.56
N SER A 57 15.30 -4.21 -7.93
CA SER A 57 16.05 -5.46 -8.05
C SER A 57 15.47 -6.33 -9.15
N ARG A 58 16.35 -7.06 -9.83
CA ARG A 58 16.04 -8.00 -10.91
C ARG A 58 16.81 -9.28 -10.68
N LYS A 59 16.11 -10.40 -10.54
CA LYS A 59 16.74 -11.70 -10.32
C LYS A 59 16.18 -12.71 -11.31
N LYS A 60 17.05 -13.33 -12.11
CA LYS A 60 16.67 -14.44 -12.98
C LYS A 60 16.66 -15.74 -12.18
N PHE A 61 15.65 -16.57 -12.41
CA PHE A 61 15.57 -17.91 -11.86
C PHE A 61 15.07 -18.88 -12.94
N ILE A 62 15.55 -20.12 -12.87
CA ILE A 62 15.22 -21.17 -13.82
C ILE A 62 14.04 -21.95 -13.24
N ILE A 63 12.92 -22.00 -13.95
CA ILE A 63 11.80 -22.85 -13.56
C ILE A 63 11.97 -24.21 -14.22
N HIS A 64 12.00 -25.24 -13.40
CA HIS A 64 11.76 -26.61 -13.83
C HIS A 64 10.25 -26.83 -13.72
N GLU A 65 9.49 -26.50 -14.77
CA GLU A 65 8.12 -27.01 -14.85
C GLU A 65 8.22 -28.53 -15.02
N GLU A 66 7.41 -29.30 -14.27
CA GLU A 66 7.16 -30.69 -14.64
C GLU A 66 6.48 -30.66 -16.00
N GLU A 67 7.27 -30.83 -17.05
CA GLU A 67 6.75 -30.82 -18.40
C GLU A 67 5.73 -31.95 -18.55
N GLN A 68 4.48 -31.60 -18.85
CA GLN A 68 3.64 -32.50 -19.61
C GLN A 68 4.38 -32.79 -20.91
N GLN A 69 4.98 -33.97 -20.98
CA GLN A 69 5.72 -34.44 -22.15
C GLN A 69 4.74 -34.56 -23.32
N PHE A 70 4.55 -33.48 -24.08
CA PHE A 70 3.71 -33.48 -25.27
C PHE A 70 4.29 -34.41 -26.35
N PHE A 71 5.61 -34.59 -26.37
CA PHE A 71 6.31 -35.50 -27.28
C PHE A 71 7.35 -36.35 -26.53
N PRO A 72 7.10 -37.65 -26.28
CA PRO A 72 8.03 -38.52 -25.54
C PRO A 72 9.33 -38.84 -26.30
N PHE A 73 9.49 -38.37 -27.54
CA PHE A 73 10.66 -38.63 -28.39
C PHE A 73 11.65 -37.47 -28.47
N LEU A 74 11.32 -36.30 -27.91
CA LEU A 74 12.23 -35.15 -27.82
C LEU A 74 12.99 -35.24 -26.48
N PHE A 75 14.29 -35.51 -26.55
CA PHE A 75 15.18 -35.67 -25.39
C PHE A 75 15.70 -34.36 -24.80
N TYR A 76 15.31 -33.21 -25.35
CA TYR A 76 15.78 -31.92 -24.89
C TYR A 76 14.67 -30.89 -24.94
N TYR A 77 14.34 -30.37 -23.77
CA TYR A 77 13.51 -29.19 -23.63
C TYR A 77 14.33 -28.10 -22.91
N PRO A 78 14.49 -26.92 -23.53
CA PRO A 78 15.26 -25.85 -22.91
C PRO A 78 14.54 -25.32 -21.65
N PRO A 79 15.26 -25.12 -20.54
CA PRO A 79 14.66 -24.62 -19.32
C PRO A 79 14.04 -23.24 -19.52
N ARG A 80 12.82 -23.03 -19.01
CA ARG A 80 12.17 -21.71 -19.03
C ARG A 80 12.81 -20.83 -17.94
N VAL A 81 13.47 -19.75 -18.37
CA VAL A 81 14.02 -18.74 -17.47
C VAL A 81 12.96 -17.67 -17.22
N GLN A 82 12.65 -17.42 -15.95
CA GLN A 82 11.80 -16.29 -15.55
C GLN A 82 12.60 -15.25 -14.77
N GLU A 83 12.18 -13.99 -14.88
CA GLU A 83 12.75 -12.88 -14.11
C GLU A 83 11.79 -12.51 -12.97
N GLN A 84 12.31 -12.42 -11.75
CA GLN A 84 11.65 -11.82 -10.60
C GLN A 84 12.09 -10.36 -10.50
N ILE A 85 11.14 -9.44 -10.54
CA ILE A 85 11.39 -8.01 -10.38
C ILE A 85 10.83 -7.57 -9.02
N ILE A 86 11.67 -6.96 -8.19
CA ILE A 86 11.23 -6.23 -7.00
C ILE A 86 11.20 -4.75 -7.35
N ALA A 87 10.05 -4.12 -7.18
CA ALA A 87 9.82 -2.72 -7.44
C ALA A 87 9.32 -1.98 -6.21
N VAL A 88 9.43 -0.66 -6.22
CA VAL A 88 8.84 0.25 -5.23
C VAL A 88 7.75 1.06 -5.91
N ASN A 89 6.57 1.08 -5.31
CA ASN A 89 5.43 1.83 -5.81
C ASN A 89 5.56 3.32 -5.48
N ILE A 90 5.32 4.20 -6.45
CA ILE A 90 5.41 5.64 -6.20
C ILE A 90 4.27 6.12 -5.29
N GLY A 91 3.04 5.74 -5.61
CA GLY A 91 1.84 6.19 -4.90
C GLY A 91 1.64 5.56 -3.52
N GLY A 92 2.10 4.32 -3.36
CA GLY A 92 1.89 3.53 -2.16
C GLY A 92 3.12 3.36 -1.28
N ALA A 93 4.31 3.77 -1.72
CA ALA A 93 5.48 3.80 -0.84
C ALA A 93 6.16 5.16 -0.85
N VAL A 94 6.59 5.65 -2.01
CA VAL A 94 7.44 6.86 -2.09
C VAL A 94 6.71 8.11 -1.58
N ILE A 95 5.54 8.42 -2.14
CA ILE A 95 4.77 9.62 -1.75
C ILE A 95 4.32 9.54 -0.29
N PRO A 96 3.76 8.41 0.20
CA PRO A 96 3.39 8.26 1.61
C PRO A 96 4.58 8.46 2.55
N VAL A 97 5.77 7.92 2.23
CA VAL A 97 6.97 8.10 3.05
C VAL A 97 7.43 9.56 3.05
N ILE A 98 7.42 10.25 1.90
CA ILE A 98 7.73 11.67 1.83
C ILE A 98 6.76 12.48 2.69
N LEU A 99 5.46 12.16 2.64
CA LEU A 99 4.47 12.81 3.49
C LEU A 99 4.70 12.51 4.98
N SER A 100 5.09 11.29 5.35
CA SER A 100 5.47 10.97 6.73
C SER A 100 6.66 11.80 7.21
N LEU A 101 7.68 12.00 6.37
CA LEU A 101 8.82 12.87 6.68
C LEU A 101 8.40 14.34 6.83
N TYR A 102 7.47 14.81 5.99
CA TYR A 102 6.90 16.15 6.10
C TYR A 102 6.09 16.37 7.39
N LEU A 103 5.40 15.34 7.87
CA LEU A 103 4.61 15.39 9.11
C LEU A 103 5.45 15.19 10.37
N LEU A 104 6.66 14.61 10.27
CA LEU A 104 7.52 14.28 11.40
C LEU A 104 7.78 15.44 12.38
N PRO A 105 7.99 16.71 11.95
CA PRO A 105 8.15 17.83 12.87
C PRO A 105 6.92 18.14 13.74
N ARG A 106 5.74 17.62 13.36
CA ARG A 106 4.47 17.77 14.08
C ARG A 106 4.15 16.59 14.98
N ALA A 107 5.03 15.60 15.05
CA ALA A 107 4.81 14.37 15.81
C ALA A 107 5.92 14.19 16.87
N PRO A 108 5.60 13.90 18.13
CA PRO A 108 6.60 13.59 19.12
C PRO A 108 7.33 12.29 18.76
N LEU A 109 8.67 12.34 18.73
CA LEU A 109 9.50 11.26 18.19
C LEU A 109 9.31 9.93 18.93
N LEU A 110 9.31 9.94 20.27
CA LEU A 110 9.22 8.71 21.06
C LEU A 110 7.86 7.99 20.88
N PRO A 111 6.70 8.66 21.03
CA PRO A 111 5.40 8.08 20.66
C PRO A 111 5.35 7.55 19.22
N THR A 112 5.92 8.31 18.27
CA THR A 112 5.94 7.92 16.86
C THR A 112 6.73 6.64 16.63
N ILE A 113 7.90 6.51 17.25
CA ILE A 113 8.74 5.30 17.15
C ILE A 113 8.00 4.10 17.77
N ILE A 114 7.43 4.26 18.97
CA ILE A 114 6.71 3.18 19.66
C ILE A 114 5.49 2.75 18.83
N ALA A 115 4.68 3.69 18.37
CA ALA A 115 3.52 3.39 17.51
C ALA A 115 3.95 2.70 16.22
N THR A 116 5.04 3.15 15.58
CA THR A 116 5.59 2.52 14.37
C THR A 116 6.01 1.07 14.63
N ILE A 117 6.66 0.79 15.77
CA ILE A 117 7.04 -0.57 16.16
C ILE A 117 5.79 -1.44 16.36
N ILE A 118 4.76 -0.94 17.05
CA ILE A 118 3.50 -1.66 17.26
C ILE A 118 2.86 -2.03 15.91
N VAL A 119 2.70 -1.04 15.03
CA VAL A 119 2.11 -1.26 13.69
C VAL A 119 2.98 -2.22 12.87
N THR A 120 4.31 -2.11 12.95
CA THR A 120 5.25 -3.02 12.28
C THR A 120 5.01 -4.46 12.69
N ILE A 121 4.91 -4.73 13.99
CA ILE A 121 4.69 -6.09 14.52
C ILE A 121 3.36 -6.65 14.02
N VAL A 122 2.28 -5.85 14.09
CA VAL A 122 0.96 -6.28 13.64
C VAL A 122 0.93 -6.51 12.12
N ALA A 123 1.45 -5.57 11.34
CA ALA A 123 1.50 -5.69 9.88
C ALA A 123 2.32 -6.91 9.45
N LYS A 124 3.47 -7.16 10.11
CA LYS A 124 4.30 -8.35 9.86
C LYS A 124 3.56 -9.64 10.16
N ALA A 125 2.84 -9.71 11.28
CA ALA A 125 2.11 -10.92 11.68
C ALA A 125 0.93 -11.24 10.75
N LEU A 126 0.32 -10.23 10.15
CA LEU A 126 -0.87 -10.39 9.31
C LEU A 126 -0.57 -10.45 7.80
N ALA A 127 0.59 -9.96 7.37
CA ALA A 127 0.98 -9.96 5.98
C ALA A 127 1.19 -11.38 5.45
N LYS A 128 0.56 -11.68 4.31
CA LYS A 128 0.67 -12.97 3.62
C LYS A 128 1.17 -12.77 2.20
N PRO A 129 2.28 -13.40 1.80
CA PRO A 129 2.70 -13.42 0.40
C PRO A 129 1.74 -14.30 -0.42
N VAL A 130 1.14 -13.75 -1.47
CA VAL A 130 0.17 -14.40 -2.35
C VAL A 130 0.72 -14.40 -3.79
N PRO A 131 0.91 -15.59 -4.40
CA PRO A 131 1.39 -15.68 -5.78
C PRO A 131 0.53 -14.88 -6.76
N GLY A 132 1.19 -14.10 -7.63
CA GLY A 132 0.51 -13.26 -8.63
C GLY A 132 -0.11 -11.96 -8.10
N VAL A 133 -0.19 -11.77 -6.78
CA VAL A 133 -0.76 -10.57 -6.14
C VAL A 133 0.31 -9.76 -5.39
N GLY A 134 1.32 -10.43 -4.83
CA GLY A 134 2.33 -9.81 -3.97
C GLY A 134 2.00 -10.01 -2.50
N ILE A 135 2.07 -8.96 -1.67
CA ILE A 135 1.66 -9.06 -0.26
C ILE A 135 0.21 -8.65 -0.10
N SER A 136 -0.55 -9.49 0.58
CA SER A 136 -1.90 -9.19 1.05
C SER A 136 -1.90 -8.93 2.54
N LEU A 137 -2.65 -7.91 2.97
CA LEU A 137 -2.84 -7.52 4.36
C LEU A 137 -4.29 -7.06 4.55
N PRO A 138 -4.94 -7.33 5.70
CA PRO A 138 -6.26 -6.76 5.98
C PRO A 138 -6.19 -5.22 6.04
N ALA A 139 -6.73 -4.54 5.03
CA ALA A 139 -6.49 -3.11 4.79
C ALA A 139 -6.83 -2.19 5.98
N PHE A 140 -7.84 -2.53 6.78
CA PHE A 140 -8.28 -1.71 7.93
C PHE A 140 -7.48 -1.93 9.20
N ILE A 141 -6.78 -3.05 9.36
CA ILE A 141 -6.14 -3.37 10.65
C ILE A 141 -4.97 -2.41 10.95
N PRO A 142 -3.99 -2.18 10.05
CA PRO A 142 -2.91 -1.24 10.34
C PRO A 142 -3.37 0.20 10.62
N PRO A 143 -4.31 0.80 9.85
CA PRO A 143 -4.86 2.11 10.17
C PRO A 143 -5.49 2.20 11.56
N LEU A 144 -6.27 1.20 11.96
CA LEU A 144 -6.94 1.20 13.27
C LEU A 144 -5.94 1.01 14.41
N VAL A 145 -4.94 0.16 14.23
CA VAL A 145 -3.87 -0.02 15.21
C VAL A 145 -3.02 1.25 15.34
N ALA A 146 -2.70 1.91 14.23
CA ALA A 146 -1.97 3.17 14.22
C ALA A 146 -2.77 4.27 14.96
N ALA A 147 -4.07 4.38 14.68
CA ALA A 147 -4.96 5.31 15.36
C ALA A 147 -5.05 5.06 16.86
N ALA A 148 -5.27 3.80 17.25
CA ALA A 148 -5.34 3.43 18.66
C ALA A 148 -4.03 3.71 19.40
N ALA A 149 -2.88 3.33 18.80
CA ALA A 149 -1.57 3.61 19.37
C ALA A 149 -1.30 5.11 19.50
N ALA A 150 -1.66 5.90 18.48
CA ALA A 150 -1.48 7.34 18.48
C ALA A 150 -2.32 8.04 19.55
N ILE A 151 -3.61 7.68 19.68
CA ILE A 151 -4.50 8.22 20.72
C ILE A 151 -3.95 7.91 22.11
N LEU A 152 -3.44 6.70 22.33
CA LEU A 152 -2.92 6.28 23.64
C LEU A 152 -1.57 6.93 23.99
N LEU A 153 -0.67 7.05 23.01
CA LEU A 153 0.71 7.50 23.25
C LEU A 153 0.89 9.02 23.11
N SER A 154 0.06 9.68 22.29
CA SER A 154 0.12 11.11 22.04
C SER A 154 -1.26 11.65 21.62
N PRO A 155 -2.20 11.83 22.57
CA PRO A 155 -3.54 12.32 22.26
C PRO A 155 -3.56 13.67 21.54
N SER A 156 -2.65 14.58 21.91
CA SER A 156 -2.55 15.93 21.34
C SER A 156 -2.06 15.95 19.90
N ASP A 157 -1.23 14.99 19.50
CA ASP A 157 -0.63 14.89 18.17
C ASP A 157 -1.02 13.57 17.48
N ALA A 158 -2.22 13.05 17.81
CA ALA A 158 -2.64 11.71 17.41
C ALA A 158 -2.70 11.55 15.88
N ALA A 159 -3.13 12.58 15.16
CA ALA A 159 -3.24 12.55 13.70
C ALA A 159 -1.88 12.36 12.99
N PRO A 160 -0.84 13.20 13.19
CA PRO A 160 0.46 12.98 12.56
C PRO A 160 1.14 11.70 13.05
N VAL A 161 1.00 11.32 14.33
CA VAL A 161 1.54 10.06 14.86
C VAL A 161 0.88 8.85 14.17
N ALA A 162 -0.45 8.84 14.03
CA ALA A 162 -1.20 7.77 13.37
C ALA A 162 -0.82 7.66 11.89
N TYR A 163 -0.67 8.79 11.19
CA TYR A 163 -0.25 8.77 9.79
C TYR A 163 1.15 8.15 9.64
N ILE A 164 2.14 8.69 10.37
CA ILE A 164 3.54 8.27 10.23
C ILE A 164 3.70 6.80 10.61
N SER A 165 3.16 6.41 11.77
CA SER A 165 3.26 5.03 12.26
C SER A 165 2.48 4.04 11.38
N GLY A 166 1.31 4.43 10.89
CA GLY A 166 0.53 3.63 9.95
C GLY A 166 1.27 3.37 8.65
N VAL A 167 1.84 4.41 8.02
CA VAL A 167 2.57 4.28 6.76
C VAL A 167 3.88 3.51 6.96
N LEU A 168 4.76 3.99 7.85
CA LEU A 168 6.07 3.39 8.03
C LEU A 168 5.96 1.99 8.62
N GLY A 169 5.10 1.79 9.62
CA GLY A 169 4.90 0.49 10.23
C GLY A 169 4.33 -0.54 9.26
N THR A 170 3.39 -0.15 8.40
CA THR A 170 2.85 -1.05 7.37
C THR A 170 3.91 -1.41 6.35
N LEU A 171 4.65 -0.45 5.80
CA LEU A 171 5.70 -0.72 4.79
C LEU A 171 6.84 -1.57 5.39
N ILE A 172 7.28 -1.27 6.60
CA ILE A 172 8.34 -2.06 7.24
C ILE A 172 7.83 -3.47 7.55
N GLY A 173 6.69 -3.58 8.23
CA GLY A 173 6.17 -4.84 8.71
C GLY A 173 5.65 -5.75 7.60
N ALA A 174 4.80 -5.20 6.73
CA ALA A 174 4.23 -5.95 5.63
C ALA A 174 5.27 -6.21 4.54
N ASP A 175 5.95 -5.19 4.00
CA ASP A 175 6.88 -5.39 2.88
C ASP A 175 8.29 -5.77 3.30
N LEU A 176 9.01 -4.85 3.96
CA LEU A 176 10.47 -4.97 4.10
C LEU A 176 10.86 -6.21 4.90
N LEU A 177 10.16 -6.50 5.99
CA LEU A 177 10.43 -7.68 6.80
C LEU A 177 9.96 -8.99 6.14
N ASN A 178 9.16 -8.95 5.08
CA ASN A 178 8.75 -10.14 4.31
C ASN A 178 9.56 -10.34 3.01
N LEU A 179 10.42 -9.40 2.63
CA LEU A 179 11.32 -9.52 1.47
C LEU A 179 12.04 -10.88 1.35
N PRO A 180 12.52 -11.54 2.43
CA PRO A 180 13.15 -12.85 2.31
C PRO A 180 12.21 -13.95 1.77
N HIS A 181 10.93 -13.91 2.15
CA HIS A 181 9.91 -14.91 1.74
C HIS A 181 9.50 -14.75 0.28
N PHE A 182 9.88 -13.63 -0.35
CA PHE A 182 9.62 -13.40 -1.77
C PHE A 182 10.46 -14.30 -2.68
N LYS A 183 11.59 -14.81 -2.20
CA LYS A 183 12.40 -15.76 -2.96
C LYS A 183 11.65 -17.08 -3.19
N ASP A 184 10.70 -17.41 -2.32
CA ASP A 184 9.93 -18.63 -2.37
C ASP A 184 8.62 -18.46 -3.17
N LEU A 185 8.26 -17.21 -3.49
CA LEU A 185 7.19 -16.91 -4.42
C LEU A 185 7.73 -17.04 -5.85
N ASN A 186 7.22 -18.02 -6.60
CA ASN A 186 7.37 -18.13 -8.05
C ASN A 186 6.61 -17.01 -8.81
N SER A 187 6.64 -15.78 -8.28
CA SER A 187 5.99 -14.61 -8.87
C SER A 187 6.98 -13.78 -9.67
N HIS A 188 6.58 -13.40 -10.89
CA HIS A 188 7.37 -12.60 -11.81
C HIS A 188 7.67 -11.17 -11.31
N ALA A 189 6.75 -10.57 -10.56
CA ALA A 189 6.90 -9.19 -10.12
C ALA A 189 6.28 -8.97 -8.73
N ILE A 190 6.99 -8.21 -7.90
CA ILE A 190 6.57 -7.83 -6.55
C ILE A 190 6.76 -6.33 -6.40
N SER A 191 5.77 -5.65 -5.85
CA SER A 191 5.79 -4.21 -5.64
C SER A 191 5.61 -3.86 -4.16
N ILE A 192 6.63 -3.24 -3.58
CA ILE A 192 6.61 -2.66 -2.23
C ILE A 192 5.66 -1.47 -2.25
N GLY A 193 4.67 -1.46 -1.36
CA GLY A 193 3.58 -0.48 -1.38
C GLY A 193 2.60 -0.66 -2.54
N GLY A 194 2.59 -1.82 -3.22
CA GLY A 194 1.70 -2.12 -4.35
C GLY A 194 0.24 -2.41 -3.95
N ALA A 195 -0.54 -2.99 -4.87
CA ALA A 195 -2.00 -3.07 -4.81
C ALA A 195 -2.63 -3.63 -3.50
N GLY A 196 -1.95 -4.52 -2.77
CA GLY A 196 -2.45 -4.99 -1.46
C GLY A 196 -2.17 -4.07 -0.27
N ILE A 197 -1.22 -3.13 -0.41
CA ILE A 197 -0.73 -2.26 0.66
C ILE A 197 -1.12 -0.80 0.43
N PHE A 198 -1.24 -0.38 -0.84
CA PHE A 198 -1.74 0.94 -1.23
C PHE A 198 -3.10 1.24 -0.58
N ASP A 199 -4.02 0.28 -0.60
CA ASP A 199 -5.35 0.43 0.01
C ASP A 199 -5.26 0.69 1.53
N GLY A 200 -4.39 -0.04 2.21
CA GLY A 200 -4.13 0.14 3.64
C GLY A 200 -3.50 1.51 3.94
N ILE A 201 -2.53 1.94 3.14
CA ILE A 201 -1.84 3.22 3.31
C ILE A 201 -2.76 4.41 3.00
N PHE A 202 -3.64 4.28 2.02
CA PHE A 202 -4.68 5.28 1.76
C PHE A 202 -5.64 5.39 2.96
N LEU A 203 -6.08 4.26 3.51
CA LEU A 203 -6.92 4.23 4.71
C LEU A 203 -6.21 4.81 5.95
N VAL A 204 -4.88 4.65 6.08
CA VAL A 204 -4.10 5.34 7.12
C VAL A 204 -4.31 6.86 7.02
N GLY A 205 -4.23 7.42 5.80
CA GLY A 205 -4.51 8.84 5.55
C GLY A 205 -5.89 9.28 6.00
N VAL A 206 -6.91 8.50 5.63
CA VAL A 206 -8.31 8.79 6.00
C VAL A 206 -8.51 8.72 7.50
N VAL A 207 -8.07 7.64 8.14
CA VAL A 207 -8.25 7.41 9.59
C VAL A 207 -7.47 8.43 10.41
N ALA A 208 -6.22 8.72 10.05
CA ALA A 208 -5.41 9.71 10.76
C ALA A 208 -6.06 11.10 10.74
N ALA A 209 -6.69 11.48 9.63
CA ALA A 209 -7.37 12.75 9.53
C ALA A 209 -8.65 12.87 10.37
N LEU A 210 -9.30 11.75 10.70
CA LEU A 210 -10.43 11.75 11.64
C LEU A 210 -9.99 12.08 13.08
N LEU A 211 -8.69 12.04 13.36
CA LEU A 211 -8.10 12.39 14.65
C LEU A 211 -7.68 13.88 14.73
N ALA A 212 -7.92 14.68 13.69
CA ALA A 212 -7.48 16.08 13.56
C ALA A 212 -8.60 17.13 13.56
#